data_AF-A0A534N0C4-F1
#
_entry.id   AF-A0A534N0C4-F1
#
_cell.length_a   1.000
_cell.length_b   1.000
_cell.length_c   1.000
_cell.angle_alpha   90.00
_cell.angle_beta   90.00
_cell.angle_gamma   90.00
#
_symmetry.space_group_name_H-M   'P 1'
#
loop_
_entity.id
_entity.type
_entity.pdbx_description
1 polymer ?
#
loop_
_entity_poly.entity_id
_entity_poly.type
_entity_poly.pdbx_seq_one_letter_code
_entity_poly.pdbx_strand_id
1 'polypeptide(L)'
;MTAHPAWYKYPRPIPPPERNRAGGTTSPDALPSAALPYQAAAPATPIVFWLLLLGLYIASFLVGLWVYQDARLRRMRGPFWFAVSFGVPIFGFVGYLIFRRERAA
;
A
#
# COMPACT_ATOMS: atom_id res chain seq x y z
N MET A 1 83.92 1.64 14.80
CA MET A 1 83.26 0.71 13.85
C MET A 1 82.79 -0.50 14.63
N THR A 2 81.48 -0.64 14.83
CA THR A 2 80.79 -1.89 15.19
C THR A 2 79.32 -1.68 14.81
N ALA A 3 78.85 -2.45 13.84
CA ALA A 3 77.55 -2.32 13.21
C ALA A 3 76.46 -3.01 14.07
N HIS A 4 75.34 -2.32 14.30
CA HIS A 4 74.16 -2.90 14.94
C HIS A 4 73.10 -3.28 13.90
N PRO A 5 72.50 -4.49 13.98
CA PRO A 5 71.62 -5.02 12.94
C PRO A 5 70.24 -4.35 12.91
N ALA A 6 69.77 -4.14 11.68
CA ALA A 6 68.58 -3.37 11.34
C ALA A 6 67.29 -4.22 11.36
N TRP A 7 66.70 -4.50 12.53
CA TRP A 7 65.39 -5.18 12.60
C TRP A 7 64.46 -4.70 13.74
N TYR A 8 64.47 -3.40 14.06
CA TYR A 8 63.39 -2.81 14.87
C TYR A 8 62.46 -1.97 14.00
N LYS A 9 61.46 -2.64 13.44
CA LYS A 9 60.45 -2.02 12.56
C LYS A 9 59.25 -1.60 13.41
N TYR A 10 59.23 -0.37 13.90
CA TYR A 10 58.01 0.23 14.45
C TYR A 10 56.96 0.35 13.34
N PRO A 11 55.68 -0.03 13.57
CA PRO A 11 54.63 0.16 12.58
C PRO A 11 54.31 1.65 12.43
N ARG A 12 54.45 2.18 11.21
CA ARG A 12 54.01 3.55 10.88
C ARG A 12 52.47 3.63 10.97
N PRO A 13 51.90 4.73 11.48
CA PRO A 13 50.47 4.99 11.38
C PRO A 13 50.04 5.09 9.91
N ILE A 14 48.98 4.37 9.56
CA ILE A 14 48.35 4.39 8.23
C ILE A 14 47.61 5.74 8.08
N PRO A 15 47.81 6.50 6.98
CA PRO A 15 47.06 7.73 6.75
C PRO A 15 45.58 7.41 6.43
N PRO A 16 44.63 8.30 6.78
CA PRO A 16 43.21 8.05 6.62
C PRO A 16 42.81 7.95 5.14
N PRO A 17 41.82 7.10 4.79
CA PRO A 17 41.46 6.88 3.40
C PRO A 17 40.86 8.14 2.77
N GLU A 18 41.44 8.52 1.65
CA GLU A 18 41.05 9.61 0.77
C GLU A 18 39.59 9.41 0.32
N ARG A 19 38.74 10.35 0.73
CA ARG A 19 37.35 10.46 0.30
C ARG A 19 37.33 10.77 -1.20
N ASN A 20 36.88 9.81 -1.99
CA ASN A 20 36.50 9.88 -3.42
C ASN A 20 37.62 9.60 -4.45
N ARG A 21 37.74 8.34 -4.89
CA ARG A 21 38.22 8.01 -6.24
C ARG A 21 37.32 6.94 -6.85
N ALA A 22 36.72 7.28 -7.99
CA ALA A 22 35.62 6.59 -8.64
C ALA A 22 36.05 5.40 -9.53
N GLY A 23 35.08 4.51 -9.81
CA GLY A 23 35.10 3.45 -10.85
C GLY A 23 35.28 2.04 -10.25
N GLY A 24 34.30 1.14 -10.15
CA GLY A 24 33.22 0.82 -11.08
C GLY A 24 33.70 -0.26 -12.06
N THR A 25 33.79 -1.53 -11.67
CA THR A 25 33.05 -2.73 -12.17
C THR A 25 33.91 -3.92 -11.69
N THR A 26 33.46 -4.99 -11.02
CA THR A 26 32.34 -5.90 -11.29
C THR A 26 32.17 -6.72 -10.00
N SER A 27 31.09 -6.54 -9.24
CA SER A 27 30.71 -7.48 -8.17
C SER A 27 29.52 -8.28 -8.69
N PRO A 28 29.59 -9.62 -8.72
CA PRO A 28 28.49 -10.49 -9.12
C PRO A 28 27.37 -10.58 -8.07
N ASP A 29 27.32 -9.64 -7.12
CA ASP A 29 26.28 -9.55 -6.10
C ASP A 29 25.28 -8.41 -6.35
N ALA A 30 25.39 -7.73 -7.50
CA ALA A 30 24.38 -6.78 -7.98
C ALA A 30 23.14 -7.52 -8.53
N LEU A 31 22.52 -8.36 -7.70
CA LEU A 31 21.11 -8.64 -7.85
C LEU A 31 20.39 -7.29 -7.81
N PRO A 32 19.48 -7.01 -8.74
CA PRO A 32 18.63 -5.84 -8.61
C PRO A 32 17.72 -6.13 -7.42
N SER A 33 18.16 -5.74 -6.22
CA SER A 33 17.28 -5.45 -5.12
C SER A 33 16.53 -4.15 -5.44
N ALA A 34 15.89 -4.11 -6.62
CA ALA A 34 14.55 -3.57 -6.77
C ALA A 34 13.59 -4.46 -5.95
N ALA A 35 13.90 -4.68 -4.67
CA ALA A 35 12.87 -4.72 -3.67
C ALA A 35 12.35 -3.30 -3.63
N LEU A 36 11.44 -3.00 -4.57
CA LEU A 36 10.38 -2.04 -4.28
C LEU A 36 9.97 -2.39 -2.85
N PRO A 37 10.04 -1.48 -1.86
CA PRO A 37 9.27 -1.74 -0.67
C PRO A 37 7.87 -1.98 -1.24
N TYR A 38 7.33 -3.18 -1.03
CA TYR A 38 5.91 -3.37 -1.14
C TYR A 38 5.37 -2.38 -0.12
N GLN A 39 5.08 -1.18 -0.61
CA GLN A 39 4.52 -0.09 0.15
C GLN A 39 3.11 -0.58 0.38
N ALA A 40 2.97 -1.42 1.40
CA ALA A 40 1.70 -1.75 2.02
C ALA A 40 0.94 -0.44 2.08
N ALA A 41 -0.21 -0.43 1.40
CA ALA A 41 -0.97 0.75 1.04
C ALA A 41 -0.79 1.87 2.07
N ALA A 42 -0.35 3.04 1.60
CA ALA A 42 -0.18 4.25 2.41
C ALA A 42 -1.29 4.36 3.46
N PRO A 43 -1.00 4.82 4.69
CA PRO A 43 -1.97 4.88 5.79
C PRO A 43 -3.27 5.42 5.22
N ALA A 44 -4.32 4.58 5.17
CA ALA A 44 -5.51 4.84 4.38
C ALA A 44 -6.02 6.23 4.77
N THR A 45 -5.71 7.20 3.93
CA THR A 45 -5.98 8.59 4.28
C THR A 45 -7.50 8.69 4.39
N PRO A 46 -8.04 9.51 5.31
CA PRO A 46 -9.48 9.67 5.44
C PRO A 46 -10.14 9.96 4.09
N ILE A 47 -9.41 10.64 3.19
CA ILE A 47 -9.78 10.89 1.80
C ILE A 47 -10.08 9.60 1.01
N VAL A 48 -9.23 8.57 1.07
CA VAL A 48 -9.46 7.28 0.36
C VAL A 48 -10.72 6.60 0.88
N PHE A 49 -10.94 6.63 2.20
CA PHE A 49 -12.16 6.11 2.80
C PHE A 49 -13.40 6.86 2.29
N TRP A 50 -13.37 8.19 2.26
CA TRP A 50 -14.46 9.01 1.72
C TRP A 50 -14.71 8.79 0.23
N LEU A 51 -13.65 8.65 -0.57
CA LEU A 51 -13.75 8.34 -2.00
C LEU A 51 -14.37 6.96 -2.24
N LEU A 52 -14.00 5.97 -1.43
CA LEU A 52 -14.62 4.64 -1.49
C LEU A 52 -16.10 4.72 -1.14
N LEU A 53 -16.47 5.48 -0.09
CA LEU A 53 -17.87 5.69 0.30
C LEU A 53 -18.66 6.41 -0.80
N LEU A 54 -18.06 7.43 -1.43
CA LEU A 54 -18.66 8.16 -2.54
C LEU A 54 -18.85 7.25 -3.77
N GLY A 55 -17.83 6.46 -4.12
CA GLY A 55 -17.92 5.48 -5.21
C GLY A 55 -18.99 4.44 -4.95
N LEU A 56 -19.06 3.89 -3.74
CA LEU A 56 -20.10 2.96 -3.32
C LEU A 56 -21.49 3.59 -3.39
N TYR A 57 -21.63 4.84 -2.95
CA TYR A 57 -22.89 5.58 -3.02
C TYR A 57 -23.34 5.75 -4.48
N ILE A 58 -22.46 6.23 -5.37
CA ILE A 58 -22.77 6.43 -6.79
C ILE A 58 -23.13 5.10 -7.46
N ALA A 59 -22.35 4.04 -7.22
CA ALA A 59 -22.61 2.72 -7.77
C ALA A 59 -23.98 2.18 -7.30
N SER A 60 -24.26 2.26 -5.99
CA SER A 60 -25.53 1.82 -5.42
C SER A 60 -26.71 2.62 -5.97
N PHE A 61 -26.52 3.93 -6.16
CA PHE A 61 -27.54 4.81 -6.73
C PHE A 61 -27.84 4.46 -8.20
N LEU A 62 -26.81 4.24 -9.02
CA LEU A 62 -26.97 3.83 -10.41
C LEU A 62 -27.66 2.47 -10.54
N VAL A 63 -27.26 1.50 -9.72
CA VAL A 63 -27.93 0.19 -9.65
C VAL A 63 -29.38 0.36 -9.21
N GLY A 64 -29.65 1.15 -8.18
CA GLY A 64 -31.00 1.44 -7.73
C GLY A 64 -31.86 2.06 -8.83
N LEU A 65 -31.32 3.03 -9.56
CA LEU A 65 -32.01 3.67 -10.68
C LEU A 65 -32.31 2.68 -11.82
N TRP A 66 -31.35 1.80 -12.13
CA TRP A 66 -31.55 0.73 -13.10
C TRP A 66 -32.66 -0.23 -12.65
N VAL A 67 -32.64 -0.66 -11.38
CA VAL A 67 -33.69 -1.52 -10.79
C VAL A 67 -35.04 -0.81 -10.79
N TYR A 68 -35.08 0.49 -10.51
CA TYR A 68 -36.31 1.28 -10.56
C TYR A 68 -36.92 1.27 -11.97
N GLN A 69 -36.09 1.46 -12.99
CA GLN A 69 -36.53 1.43 -14.39
C GLN A 69 -37.02 0.04 -14.79
N ASP A 70 -36.28 -1.02 -14.45
CA ASP A 70 -36.68 -2.42 -14.72
C ASP A 70 -38.00 -2.76 -14.00
N ALA A 71 -38.14 -2.41 -12.73
CA ALA A 71 -39.38 -2.61 -11.97
C ALA A 71 -40.57 -1.83 -12.57
N ARG A 72 -40.34 -0.61 -13.07
CA ARG A 72 -41.37 0.18 -13.77
C ARG A 72 -41.82 -0.50 -15.06
N LEU A 73 -40.90 -1.05 -15.85
CA LEU A 73 -41.22 -1.82 -17.07
C LEU A 73 -42.06 -3.06 -16.75
N ARG A 74 -41.77 -3.72 -15.62
CA ARG A 74 -42.51 -4.91 -15.13
C ARG A 74 -43.82 -4.57 -14.39
N ARG A 75 -44.26 -3.30 -14.38
CA ARG A 75 -45.42 -2.80 -13.61
C ARG A 75 -45.36 -3.13 -12.10
N MET A 76 -44.16 -3.27 -11.54
CA MET A 76 -43.94 -3.46 -10.11
C MET A 76 -43.82 -2.10 -9.39
N ARG A 77 -43.83 -2.12 -8.05
CA ARG A 77 -43.62 -0.91 -7.22
C ARG A 77 -42.16 -0.45 -7.31
N GLY A 78 -41.84 0.36 -8.32
CA GLY A 78 -40.50 0.89 -8.56
C GLY A 78 -39.80 1.49 -7.33
N PRO A 79 -40.46 2.38 -6.56
CA PRO A 79 -39.82 2.99 -5.38
C PRO A 79 -39.43 1.98 -4.29
N PHE A 80 -40.21 0.91 -4.14
CA PHE A 80 -39.89 -0.17 -3.19
C PHE A 80 -38.62 -0.91 -3.62
N TRP A 81 -38.54 -1.30 -4.89
CA TRP A 81 -37.37 -2.02 -5.40
C TRP A 81 -36.10 -1.15 -5.46
N PHE A 82 -36.25 0.16 -5.69
CA PHE A 82 -35.17 1.13 -5.50
C PHE A 82 -34.65 1.11 -4.06
N ALA A 83 -35.54 1.22 -3.07
CA ALA A 83 -35.15 1.24 -1.66
C ALA A 83 -34.46 -0.08 -1.24
N VAL A 84 -34.96 -1.23 -1.72
CA VAL A 84 -34.35 -2.54 -1.46
C VAL A 84 -32.95 -2.61 -2.06
N SER A 85 -32.79 -2.30 -3.35
CA SER A 85 -31.49 -2.37 -4.05
C SER A 85 -30.46 -1.40 -3.49
N PHE A 86 -30.89 -0.20 -3.09
CA PHE A 86 -30.03 0.78 -2.43
C PHE A 86 -29.71 0.40 -0.96
N GLY A 87 -30.63 -0.25 -0.27
CA GLY A 87 -30.47 -0.67 1.14
C GLY A 87 -29.50 -1.82 1.33
N VAL A 88 -29.47 -2.80 0.42
CA VAL A 88 -28.59 -3.98 0.49
C VAL A 88 -27.11 -3.64 0.77
N PRO A 89 -26.45 -2.74 0.00
CA PRO A 89 -25.05 -2.39 0.26
C PRO A 89 -24.85 -1.69 1.62
N ILE A 90 -25.85 -0.94 2.11
CA ILE A 90 -25.81 -0.31 3.44
C ILE A 90 -25.83 -1.39 4.53
N PHE A 91 -26.76 -2.35 4.45
CA PHE A 91 -26.84 -3.46 5.41
C PHE A 91 -25.58 -4.34 5.36
N GLY A 92 -25.05 -4.61 4.17
CA GLY A 92 -23.79 -5.33 4.00
C GLY A 92 -22.61 -4.60 4.64
N PHE A 93 -22.53 -3.27 4.48
CA PHE A 93 -21.50 -2.44 5.08
C PHE A 93 -21.60 -2.43 6.61
N VAL A 94 -22.81 -2.26 7.16
CA VAL A 94 -23.03 -2.32 8.62
C VAL A 94 -22.66 -3.69 9.18
N GLY A 95 -23.08 -4.78 8.54
CA GLY A 95 -22.72 -6.14 8.93
C GLY A 95 -21.21 -6.36 8.90
N TYR A 96 -20.53 -5.86 7.87
CA TYR A 96 -19.07 -5.87 7.79
C TYR A 96 -18.40 -5.14 8.96
N LEU A 97 -18.91 -3.97 9.35
CA LEU A 97 -18.38 -3.21 10.48
C LEU A 97 -18.53 -3.95 11.81
N ILE A 98 -19.68 -4.58 12.05
CA ILE A 98 -19.93 -5.38 13.26
C ILE A 98 -18.96 -6.56 13.31
N PHE A 99 -18.86 -7.33 12.22
CA PHE A 99 -17.98 -8.50 12.15
C PHE A 99 -16.49 -8.13 12.26
N ARG A 100 -16.09 -6.99 11.67
CA ARG A 100 -14.73 -6.47 11.80
C ARG A 100 -14.41 -6.11 13.25
N ARG A 101 -15.39 -5.56 13.99
CA ARG A 101 -15.23 -5.23 15.42
C ARG A 101 -15.00 -6.48 16.26
N GLU A 102 -15.76 -7.55 16.01
CA GLU A 102 -15.61 -8.83 16.72
C GLU A 102 -14.23 -9.45 16.52
N ARG A 103 -13.66 -9.35 15.31
CA ARG A 103 -12.32 -9.87 15.02
C ARG A 103 -11.17 -9.02 15.56
N ALA A 104 -11.44 -7.78 15.96
CA ALA A 104 -10.43 -6.86 16.47
C ALA A 104 -10.35 -6.85 18.02
N ALA A 105 -11.29 -7.50 18.70
CA ALA A 105 -11.31 -7.71 20.15
C ALA A 105 -10.69 -9.06 20.51
#